data_AF-A0A060BU72-F1
#
_entry.id   AF-A0A060BU72-F1
#
_cell.length_a   1.000
_cell.length_b   1.000
_cell.length_c   1.000
_cell.angle_alpha   90.00
_cell.angle_beta   90.00
_cell.angle_gamma   90.00
#
_symmetry.space_group_name_H-M   'P 1'
#
loop_
_entity.id
_entity.type
_entity.pdbx_description
1 polymer ?
#
loop_
_entity_poly.entity_id
_entity_poly.type
_entity_poly.pdbx_seq_one_letter_code
_entity_poly.pdbx_strand_id
1 'polypeptide(L)'
;GMADYNVGVVSNIHFSNIKCESENGAFIGADDRDKIQNIYFDQVDMLICKRTNYEGGIYDKRPCNGSEFIKGKTYGFYLENATNVSIRNSSVRWGDTKPEYYASAIYQNGVEG
;
A
#
# COMPACT_ATOMS: atom_id res chain seq x y z
N GLY A 1 -13.50 -20.78 -24.37
CA GLY A 1 -13.60 -21.22 -22.97
C GLY A 1 -12.75 -20.27 -22.15
N MET A 2 -13.30 -19.69 -21.09
CA MET A 2 -12.50 -18.93 -20.12
C MET A 2 -11.56 -19.94 -19.43
N ALA A 3 -10.26 -19.72 -19.54
CA ALA A 3 -9.31 -20.47 -18.73
C ALA A 3 -9.50 -20.04 -17.27
N ASP A 4 -9.68 -21.01 -16.37
CA ASP A 4 -9.55 -20.76 -14.93
C ASP A 4 -8.11 -20.28 -14.68
N TYR A 5 -7.96 -18.99 -14.39
CA TYR A 5 -6.67 -18.43 -14.00
C TYR A 5 -6.52 -18.58 -12.48
N ASN A 6 -5.53 -19.35 -12.07
CA ASN A 6 -5.14 -19.41 -10.66
C ASN A 6 -4.18 -18.25 -10.36
N VAL A 7 -4.60 -17.35 -9.47
CA VAL A 7 -3.74 -16.27 -8.97
C VAL A 7 -2.66 -16.89 -8.06
N GLY A 8 -1.39 -16.61 -8.38
CA GLY A 8 -0.25 -17.06 -7.59
C GLY A 8 -0.12 -16.29 -6.26
N VAL A 9 0.73 -16.80 -5.38
CA VAL A 9 1.06 -16.13 -4.11
C VAL A 9 2.25 -15.20 -4.33
N VAL A 10 2.12 -13.96 -3.90
CA VAL A 10 3.19 -12.97 -3.82
C VAL A 10 3.78 -13.05 -2.42
N SER A 11 5.07 -13.42 -2.31
CA SER A 11 5.67 -13.61 -1.00
C SER A 11 7.17 -13.37 -0.93
N ASN A 12 7.64 -13.16 0.31
CA ASN A 12 9.05 -12.97 0.65
C ASN A 12 9.68 -11.78 -0.10
N ILE A 13 8.98 -10.65 -0.08
CA ILE A 13 9.43 -9.40 -0.72
C ILE A 13 10.00 -8.48 0.35
N HIS A 14 11.20 -7.97 0.08
CA HIS A 14 11.91 -7.03 0.95
C HIS A 14 12.07 -5.68 0.28
N PHE A 15 11.55 -4.65 0.93
CA PHE A 15 11.79 -3.25 0.63
C PHE A 15 12.75 -2.72 1.68
N SER A 16 13.98 -2.33 1.28
CA SER A 16 14.98 -1.88 2.24
C SER A 16 15.81 -0.70 1.78
N ASN A 17 16.19 0.16 2.73
CA ASN A 17 17.03 1.34 2.52
C ASN A 17 16.45 2.31 1.47
N ILE A 18 15.16 2.61 1.59
CA ILE A 18 14.43 3.46 0.65
C ILE A 18 14.13 4.79 1.32
N LYS A 19 14.47 5.90 0.66
CA LYS A 19 14.00 7.23 1.02
C LYS A 19 13.28 7.83 -0.16
N CYS A 20 12.03 8.23 0.02
CA CYS A 20 11.22 8.77 -1.06
C CYS A 20 10.38 9.98 -0.63
N GLU A 21 10.11 10.84 -1.61
CA GLU A 21 9.03 11.83 -1.55
C GLU A 21 7.94 11.37 -2.51
N SER A 22 6.69 11.37 -2.05
CA SER A 22 5.54 10.83 -2.79
C SER A 22 4.29 11.66 -2.52
N GLU A 23 3.29 11.54 -3.39
CA GLU A 23 1.94 12.08 -3.14
C GLU A 23 0.98 11.04 -2.54
N ASN A 24 1.38 9.76 -2.52
CA ASN A 24 0.63 8.64 -1.95
C ASN A 24 1.53 7.69 -1.14
N GLY A 25 0.91 6.77 -0.40
CA GLY A 25 1.64 5.75 0.35
C GLY A 25 1.95 4.47 -0.42
N ALA A 26 2.46 3.49 0.32
CA ALA A 26 2.60 2.12 -0.12
C ALA A 26 1.28 1.37 0.08
N PHE A 27 0.72 0.83 -1.00
CA PHE A 27 -0.46 -0.05 -0.95
C PHE A 27 -0.05 -1.49 -1.23
N ILE A 28 -0.49 -2.39 -0.34
CA ILE A 28 -0.25 -3.82 -0.40
C ILE A 28 -1.61 -4.47 -0.20
N GLY A 29 -2.18 -5.03 -1.26
CA GLY A 29 -3.56 -5.52 -1.25
C GLY A 29 -3.78 -6.75 -2.12
N ALA A 30 -4.60 -7.67 -1.64
CA ALA A 30 -5.10 -8.80 -2.41
C ALA A 30 -6.62 -8.94 -2.26
N ASP A 31 -7.28 -9.55 -3.26
CA ASP A 31 -8.70 -9.90 -3.14
C ASP A 31 -8.89 -11.04 -2.10
N ASP A 32 -7.95 -11.99 -2.04
CA ASP A 32 -7.94 -13.11 -1.09
C ASP A 32 -6.76 -13.01 -0.11
N ARG A 33 -7.01 -13.29 1.18
CA ARG A 33 -6.04 -13.14 2.29
C ARG A 33 -4.73 -13.91 2.10
N ASP A 34 -4.77 -15.07 1.46
CA ASP A 34 -3.60 -15.96 1.36
C ASP A 34 -2.72 -15.68 0.13
N LYS A 35 -2.99 -14.59 -0.60
CA LYS A 35 -2.26 -14.25 -1.84
C LYS A 35 -1.09 -13.31 -1.63
N ILE A 36 -1.02 -12.61 -0.49
CA ILE A 36 0.13 -11.79 -0.11
C ILE A 36 0.62 -12.21 1.27
N GLN A 37 1.88 -12.63 1.35
CA GLN A 37 2.45 -13.05 2.63
C GLN A 37 3.93 -12.69 2.76
N ASN A 38 4.41 -12.46 3.98
CA ASN A 38 5.83 -12.22 4.30
C ASN A 38 6.40 -11.03 3.50
N ILE A 39 5.88 -9.84 3.78
CA ILE A 39 6.35 -8.59 3.17
C ILE A 39 7.11 -7.79 4.23
N TYR A 40 8.31 -7.35 3.90
CA TYR A 40 9.21 -6.70 4.86
C TYR A 40 9.60 -5.32 4.36
N PHE A 41 9.29 -4.30 5.16
CA PHE A 41 9.77 -2.93 5.01
C PHE A 41 10.79 -2.66 6.12
N ASP A 42 12.05 -2.41 5.77
CA ASP A 42 13.12 -2.08 6.73
C ASP A 42 13.90 -0.86 6.26
N GLN A 43 13.94 0.20 7.07
CA GLN A 43 14.59 1.47 6.68
C GLN A 43 13.92 2.10 5.44
N VAL A 44 12.60 2.22 5.48
CA VAL A 44 11.79 2.91 4.46
C VAL A 44 11.28 4.24 5.04
N ASP A 45 11.83 5.34 4.56
CA ASP A 45 11.48 6.71 4.97
C ASP A 45 10.68 7.43 3.88
N MET A 46 9.41 7.65 4.14
CA MET A 46 8.48 8.29 3.22
C MET A 46 8.12 9.70 3.68
N LEU A 47 8.36 10.69 2.83
CA LEU A 47 7.75 12.02 2.93
C LEU A 47 6.56 12.09 1.99
N ILE A 48 5.35 12.23 2.52
CA ILE A 48 4.14 12.32 1.71
C ILE A 48 3.64 13.77 1.67
N CYS A 49 3.64 14.35 0.48
CA CYS A 49 3.22 15.73 0.27
C CYS A 49 2.53 15.88 -1.09
N LYS A 50 1.40 16.58 -1.13
CA LYS A 50 0.74 16.89 -2.41
C LYS A 50 1.58 17.91 -3.21
N ARG A 51 1.81 17.64 -4.48
CA ARG A 51 2.59 18.50 -5.39
C ARG A 51 1.86 18.81 -6.69
N THR A 52 1.10 17.87 -7.23
CA THR A 52 0.35 18.03 -8.47
C THR A 52 -1.12 18.42 -8.23
N ASN A 53 -1.88 18.62 -9.29
CA ASN A 53 -3.35 18.80 -9.24
C ASN A 53 -4.13 17.49 -9.47
N TYR A 54 -3.45 16.35 -9.62
CA TYR A 54 -4.13 15.06 -9.74
C TYR A 54 -4.89 14.73 -8.45
N GLU A 55 -6.06 14.11 -8.59
CA GLU A 55 -6.86 13.64 -7.46
C GLU A 55 -6.05 12.63 -6.63
N GLY A 56 -6.03 12.81 -5.30
CA GLY A 56 -5.41 11.86 -4.37
C GLY A 56 -6.46 11.08 -3.59
N GLY A 57 -6.03 10.19 -2.69
CA GLY A 57 -6.96 9.27 -2.02
C GLY A 57 -7.47 8.17 -2.96
N ILE A 58 -6.69 7.85 -3.99
CA ILE A 58 -7.00 6.80 -4.97
C ILE A 58 -5.82 5.84 -5.02
N TYR A 59 -6.10 4.54 -4.95
CA TYR A 59 -5.12 3.47 -5.14
C TYR A 59 -5.45 2.71 -6.42
N ASP A 60 -4.44 2.52 -7.26
CA ASP A 60 -4.51 1.71 -8.47
C ASP A 60 -4.26 0.25 -8.09
N LYS A 61 -5.25 -0.61 -8.31
CA LYS A 61 -5.16 -2.04 -7.97
C LYS A 61 -4.97 -2.94 -9.18
N ARG A 62 -4.61 -2.37 -10.34
CA ARG A 62 -4.45 -3.15 -11.57
C ARG A 62 -3.14 -3.96 -11.56
N PRO A 63 -3.12 -5.14 -12.20
CA PRO A 63 -4.25 -5.80 -12.85
C PRO A 63 -5.22 -6.40 -11.83
N CYS A 64 -6.52 -6.22 -12.06
CA CYS A 64 -7.55 -6.82 -11.22
C CYS A 64 -8.82 -7.12 -12.04
N ASN A 65 -9.67 -8.00 -11.52
CA ASN A 65 -11.04 -8.12 -12.02
C ASN A 65 -11.96 -7.19 -11.20
N GLY A 66 -12.84 -6.42 -11.85
CA GLY A 66 -13.73 -5.46 -11.20
C GLY A 66 -13.19 -4.02 -11.10
N SER A 67 -13.52 -3.32 -10.00
CA SER A 67 -13.24 -1.87 -9.85
C SER A 67 -11.75 -1.56 -9.82
N GLU A 68 -11.18 -0.98 -10.89
CA GLU A 68 -9.74 -0.73 -11.03
C GLU A 68 -9.10 0.13 -9.94
N PHE A 69 -9.92 0.88 -9.21
CA PHE A 69 -9.49 1.84 -8.22
C PHE A 69 -10.17 1.64 -6.87
N ILE A 70 -9.41 1.85 -5.80
CA ILE A 70 -9.91 1.99 -4.44
C ILE A 70 -9.90 3.48 -4.12
N LYS A 71 -11.08 4.05 -3.83
CA LYS A 71 -11.21 5.44 -3.39
C LYS A 71 -11.30 5.48 -1.87
N GLY A 72 -10.54 6.38 -1.25
CA GLY A 72 -10.49 6.52 0.19
C GLY A 72 -9.48 7.55 0.66
N LYS A 73 -8.90 7.29 1.83
CA LYS A 73 -7.85 8.15 2.40
C LYS A 73 -6.47 7.65 1.99
N THR A 74 -5.53 8.58 1.89
CA THR A 74 -4.10 8.26 1.70
C THR A 74 -3.49 7.93 3.07
N TYR A 75 -2.97 6.71 3.19
CA TYR A 75 -2.18 6.25 4.33
C TYR A 75 -0.72 6.15 3.93
N GLY A 76 0.20 6.08 4.90
CA GLY A 76 1.61 5.80 4.59
C GLY A 76 1.81 4.37 4.12
N PHE A 77 1.25 3.42 4.85
CA PHE A 77 1.14 2.01 4.50
C PHE A 77 -0.34 1.61 4.59
N TYR A 78 -0.93 1.20 3.47
CA TYR A 78 -2.25 0.58 3.42
C TYR A 78 -2.05 -0.91 3.13
N LEU A 79 -2.35 -1.73 4.14
CA LEU A 79 -2.31 -3.18 4.07
C LEU A 79 -3.73 -3.75 4.03
N GLU A 80 -4.02 -4.57 3.02
CA GLU A 80 -5.32 -5.21 2.82
C GLU A 80 -5.13 -6.70 2.51
N ASN A 81 -5.78 -7.58 3.29
CA ASN A 81 -5.77 -9.03 3.06
C ASN A 81 -4.35 -9.60 2.87
N ALA A 82 -3.45 -9.28 3.81
CA ALA A 82 -2.06 -9.71 3.78
C ALA A 82 -1.67 -10.40 5.09
N THR A 83 -0.76 -11.36 5.00
CA THR A 83 -0.27 -12.12 6.15
C THR A 83 1.19 -11.81 6.42
N ASN A 84 1.58 -11.61 7.68
CA ASN A 84 2.96 -11.32 8.11
C ASN A 84 3.60 -10.14 7.35
N VAL A 85 3.11 -8.93 7.59
CA VAL A 85 3.75 -7.70 7.09
C VAL A 85 4.57 -7.05 8.21
N SER A 86 5.89 -6.98 8.04
CA SER A 86 6.79 -6.34 8.99
C SER A 86 7.17 -4.95 8.50
N ILE A 87 7.00 -3.94 9.34
CA ILE A 87 7.47 -2.57 9.11
C ILE A 87 8.41 -2.23 10.27
N ARG A 88 9.71 -2.13 9.96
CA ARG A 88 10.78 -1.88 10.94
C ARG A 88 11.61 -0.68 10.51
N ASN A 89 12.10 0.09 11.49
CA ASN A 89 13.00 1.22 11.27
C ASN A 89 12.54 2.19 10.16
N SER A 90 11.23 2.30 9.97
CA SER A 90 10.63 3.01 8.84
C SER A 90 9.81 4.18 9.36
N SER A 91 9.70 5.24 8.58
CA SER A 91 8.99 6.45 8.98
C SER A 91 8.08 6.99 7.88
N VAL A 92 6.96 7.57 8.30
CA VAL A 92 6.06 8.33 7.43
C VAL A 92 5.96 9.73 7.98
N ARG A 93 6.32 10.72 7.17
CA ARG A 93 6.21 12.14 7.48
C ARG A 93 5.26 12.79 6.50
N TRP A 94 4.38 13.65 7.01
CA TRP A 94 3.50 14.46 6.17
C TRP A 94 4.20 15.79 5.88
N GLY A 95 4.25 16.17 4.61
CA GLY A 95 4.85 17.42 4.15
C GLY A 95 3.99 18.64 4.44
N ASP A 96 4.41 19.76 3.88
CA ASP A 96 3.78 21.07 4.03
C ASP A 96 2.39 21.15 3.39
N THR A 97 2.15 20.39 2.31
CA THR A 97 0.83 20.26 1.68
C THR A 97 0.19 18.93 2.08
N LYS A 98 -0.68 18.96 3.08
CA LYS A 98 -1.46 17.82 3.59
C LYS A 98 -2.97 18.03 3.35
N PRO A 99 -3.53 17.46 2.27
CA PRO A 99 -4.98 17.43 2.06
C PRO A 99 -5.72 16.68 3.18
N GLU A 100 -7.01 16.96 3.37
CA GLU A 100 -7.85 16.35 4.42
C GLU A 100 -7.94 14.81 4.31
N TYR A 101 -7.84 14.27 3.08
CA TYR A 101 -7.84 12.83 2.85
C TYR A 101 -6.52 12.14 3.23
N TYR A 102 -5.48 12.85 3.67
CA TYR A 102 -4.28 12.24 4.25
C TYR A 102 -4.52 11.83 5.70
N ALA A 103 -4.40 10.54 6.00
CA ALA A 103 -4.79 9.94 7.26
C ALA A 103 -3.58 9.49 8.11
N SER A 104 -3.67 8.29 8.70
CA SER A 104 -2.66 7.69 9.56
C SER A 104 -1.47 7.14 8.78
N ALA A 105 -0.36 6.94 9.46
CA ALA A 105 0.83 6.32 8.88
C ALA A 105 0.58 4.87 8.44
N ILE A 106 -0.29 4.15 9.15
CA ILE A 106 -0.64 2.75 8.86
C ILE A 106 -2.17 2.62 8.88
N TYR A 107 -2.70 1.88 7.91
CA TYR A 107 -4.05 1.34 7.91
C TYR A 107 -4.01 -0.14 7.53
N GLN A 108 -4.80 -0.94 8.23
CA GLN A 108 -4.84 -2.39 8.11
C GLN A 108 -6.28 -2.85 8.02
N ASN A 109 -6.57 -3.70 7.04
CA ASN A 109 -7.86 -4.36 6.88
C ASN A 109 -7.63 -5.83 6.54
N GLY A 110 -8.15 -6.76 7.35
CA GLY A 110 -7.99 -8.20 7.11
C GLY A 110 -6.54 -8.69 7.15
N VAL A 111 -5.67 -8.04 7.92
CA VAL A 111 -4.24 -8.40 8.10
C VAL A 111 -4.08 -9.35 9.29
N GLU A 112 -3.26 -10.38 9.14
CA GLU A 112 -2.93 -11.35 10.20
C GLU A 112 -1.41 -11.51 10.36
N GLY A 113 -0.96 -11.74 11.60
CA GLY A 113 0.45 -12.02 11.93
C GLY A 113 1.28 -10.80 12.33
#